data_AF-A0A959W3A5-F1
#
_entry.id   AF-A0A959W3A5-F1
#
_cell.length_a   1.000
_cell.length_b   1.000
_cell.length_c   1.000
_cell.angle_alpha   90.00
_cell.angle_beta   90.00
_cell.angle_gamma   90.00
#
_symmetry.space_group_name_H-M   'P 1'
#
loop_
_entity.id
_entity.type
_entity.pdbx_description
1 polymer ?
#
loop_
_entity_poly.entity_id
_entity_poly.type
_entity_poly.pdbx_seq_one_letter_code
_entity_poly.pdbx_strand_id
1 'polypeptide(L)'
;DYVPWLTDRKWAHIRLEGKSFGDVPLNVELKLEVWDSPNSAGVVIDAVRLIKLALNNGIAGQLDGPSSYLMKSPHNQRPDAEARQQTEDFILENARGKNPLEQTKPISEAAEEQAEA
;
A
#
# COMPACT_ATOMS: atom_id res chain seq x y z
N ASP A 1 -19.75 -16.52 -7.57
CA ASP A 1 -20.57 -17.42 -6.74
C ASP A 1 -19.77 -17.82 -5.51
N TYR A 2 -20.42 -18.13 -4.40
CA TYR A 2 -19.76 -18.64 -3.20
C TYR A 2 -19.72 -20.17 -3.26
N VAL A 3 -18.50 -20.72 -3.19
CA VAL A 3 -18.26 -22.16 -3.29
C VAL A 3 -17.54 -22.63 -2.01
N PRO A 4 -18.25 -23.25 -1.04
CA PRO A 4 -17.75 -23.44 0.33
C PRO A 4 -16.42 -24.17 0.46
N TRP A 5 -16.19 -25.19 -0.37
CA TRP A 5 -14.98 -26.02 -0.31
C TRP A 5 -13.72 -25.33 -0.88
N LEU A 6 -13.87 -24.16 -1.52
CA LEU A 6 -12.72 -23.37 -1.94
C LEU A 6 -11.99 -22.76 -0.73
N THR A 7 -12.66 -22.60 0.41
CA THR A 7 -12.10 -21.97 1.62
C THR A 7 -11.57 -20.56 1.32
N ASP A 8 -10.27 -20.30 1.48
CA ASP A 8 -9.63 -19.01 1.15
C ASP A 8 -9.15 -18.92 -0.32
N ARG A 9 -9.33 -19.98 -1.12
CA ARG A 9 -8.98 -19.93 -2.54
C ARG A 9 -10.00 -19.11 -3.31
N LYS A 10 -9.49 -18.30 -4.23
CA LYS A 10 -10.26 -17.55 -5.22
C LYS A 10 -9.94 -18.09 -6.60
N TRP A 11 -10.99 -18.44 -7.33
CA TRP A 11 -10.92 -18.82 -8.74
C TRP A 11 -11.51 -17.71 -9.59
N ALA A 12 -10.76 -17.25 -10.59
CA ALA A 12 -11.22 -16.30 -11.59
C ALA A 12 -11.16 -16.94 -12.97
N HIS A 13 -12.31 -17.06 -13.61
CA HIS A 13 -12.43 -17.44 -15.01
C HIS A 13 -12.61 -16.17 -15.84
N ILE A 14 -11.67 -15.90 -16.74
CA ILE A 14 -11.61 -14.67 -17.52
C ILE A 14 -11.61 -15.05 -19.00
N ARG A 15 -12.54 -14.49 -19.77
CA ARG A 15 -12.59 -14.63 -21.23
C ARG A 15 -12.50 -13.25 -21.85
N LEU A 16 -11.57 -13.08 -22.78
CA LEU A 16 -11.40 -11.87 -23.59
C LEU A 16 -11.63 -12.22 -25.05
N GLU A 17 -12.48 -11.44 -25.71
CA GLU A 17 -12.74 -11.53 -27.14
C GLU A 17 -12.39 -10.19 -27.78
N GLY A 18 -11.65 -10.24 -28.88
CA GLY A 18 -11.19 -9.06 -29.58
C GLY A 18 -10.95 -9.33 -31.05
N LYS A 19 -10.34 -8.35 -31.72
CA LYS A 19 -9.96 -8.44 -33.13
C LYS A 19 -8.53 -7.95 -33.30
N SER A 20 -7.77 -8.60 -34.17
CA SER A 20 -6.44 -8.16 -34.58
C SER A 20 -6.50 -7.38 -35.89
N PHE A 21 -5.33 -7.11 -36.47
CA PHE A 21 -5.23 -6.46 -37.78
C PHE A 21 -6.04 -7.21 -38.84
N GLY A 22 -6.83 -6.47 -39.62
CA GLY A 22 -7.72 -7.04 -40.64
C GLY A 22 -9.00 -7.66 -40.07
N ASP A 23 -9.46 -7.20 -38.91
CA ASP A 23 -10.70 -7.66 -38.25
C ASP A 23 -10.71 -9.16 -37.88
N VAL A 24 -9.55 -9.81 -37.85
CA VAL A 24 -9.45 -11.24 -37.55
C VAL A 24 -9.76 -11.48 -36.07
N PRO A 25 -10.72 -12.36 -35.74
CA PRO A 25 -11.07 -12.63 -34.34
C PRO A 25 -9.90 -13.16 -33.51
N LEU A 26 -9.78 -12.66 -32.29
CA LEU A 26 -8.86 -13.13 -31.25
C LEU A 26 -9.66 -13.51 -30.01
N ASN A 27 -9.31 -14.64 -29.42
CA ASN A 27 -9.92 -15.10 -28.17
C ASN A 27 -8.83 -15.50 -27.18
N VAL A 28 -9.03 -15.15 -25.91
CA VAL A 28 -8.19 -15.57 -24.78
C VAL A 28 -9.11 -16.07 -23.67
N GLU A 29 -8.81 -17.27 -23.17
CA GLU A 29 -9.43 -17.81 -21.95
C GLU A 29 -8.35 -18.08 -20.91
N LEU A 30 -8.61 -17.64 -19.68
CA LEU A 30 -7.71 -17.78 -18.55
C LEU A 30 -8.48 -18.29 -17.33
N LYS A 31 -7.87 -19.22 -16.60
CA LYS A 31 -8.25 -19.56 -15.23
C LYS A 31 -7.12 -19.16 -14.30
N LEU A 32 -7.42 -18.31 -13.32
CA LEU A 32 -6.50 -17.91 -12.27
C LEU A 32 -6.97 -18.50 -10.94
N GLU A 33 -6.06 -19.18 -10.25
CA GLU A 33 -6.28 -19.70 -8.90
C GLU A 33 -5.28 -19.06 -7.94
N VAL A 34 -5.79 -18.45 -6.88
CA VAL A 34 -4.97 -17.83 -5.83
C VAL A 34 -5.51 -18.18 -4.45
N TRP A 35 -4.67 -18.04 -3.43
CA TRP A 35 -5.12 -17.89 -2.04
C TRP A 35 -5.36 -16.41 -1.77
N ASP A 36 -6.57 -16.01 -1.43
CA ASP A 36 -6.96 -14.59 -1.40
C ASP A 36 -6.31 -13.83 -0.23
N SER A 37 -6.33 -14.41 0.97
CA SER A 37 -5.79 -13.73 2.15
C SER A 37 -4.28 -13.47 2.04
N PRO A 38 -3.42 -14.45 1.71
CA PRO A 38 -1.98 -14.22 1.53
C PRO A 38 -1.66 -13.25 0.39
N ASN A 39 -2.50 -13.17 -0.64
CA ASN A 39 -2.29 -12.27 -1.80
C ASN A 39 -2.28 -10.78 -1.40
N SER A 40 -2.98 -10.44 -0.31
CA SER A 40 -2.99 -9.08 0.25
C SER A 40 -2.04 -8.88 1.43
N ALA A 41 -1.56 -9.96 2.07
CA ALA A 41 -0.80 -9.86 3.31
C ALA A 41 0.48 -9.02 3.15
N GLY A 42 1.21 -9.19 2.04
CA GLY A 42 2.40 -8.38 1.73
C GLY A 42 2.08 -6.89 1.59
N VAL A 43 1.00 -6.58 0.87
CA VAL A 43 0.51 -5.19 0.67
C VAL A 43 0.15 -4.53 2.00
N VAL A 44 -0.52 -5.27 2.89
CA VAL A 44 -0.91 -4.76 4.22
C VAL A 44 0.31 -4.53 5.12
N ILE A 45 1.31 -5.42 5.07
CA ILE A 45 2.57 -5.23 5.83
C ILE A 45 3.23 -3.91 5.45
N ASP A 46 3.35 -3.62 4.16
CA ASP A 46 3.98 -2.38 3.70
C ASP A 46 3.12 -1.15 4.04
N ALA A 47 1.79 -1.23 3.90
CA ALA A 47 0.89 -0.15 4.29
C ALA A 47 1.05 0.21 5.78
N VAL A 48 1.08 -0.77 6.68
CA VAL A 48 1.25 -0.53 8.13
C VAL A 48 2.61 0.12 8.43
N ARG A 49 3.67 -0.31 7.75
CA ARG A 49 5.02 0.26 7.92
C ARG A 49 5.07 1.72 7.44
N LEU A 50 4.44 2.03 6.31
CA LEU A 50 4.36 3.39 5.77
C LEU A 50 3.53 4.32 6.67
N ILE A 51 2.42 3.83 7.22
CA ILE A 51 1.63 4.56 8.21
C ILE A 51 2.46 4.85 9.46
N LYS A 52 3.22 3.86 9.96
CA LYS A 52 4.11 4.07 11.10
C LYS A 52 5.24 5.07 10.78
N LEU A 53 5.77 5.05 9.56
CA LEU A 53 6.76 6.02 9.10
C LEU A 53 6.18 7.44 9.08
N ALA A 54 4.98 7.62 8.54
CA ALA A 54 4.25 8.89 8.55
C ALA A 54 4.01 9.40 9.98
N LEU A 55 3.52 8.52 10.86
CA LEU A 55 3.27 8.84 12.26
C LEU A 55 4.56 9.30 12.97
N ASN A 56 5.68 8.63 12.72
CA ASN A 56 6.96 9.01 13.31
C ASN A 56 7.51 10.33 12.77
N ASN A 57 6.99 10.85 11.65
CA ASN A 57 7.38 12.15 11.08
C ASN A 57 6.27 13.21 11.25
N GLY A 58 5.25 12.95 12.06
CA GLY A 58 4.13 13.88 12.29
C GLY A 58 3.25 14.13 11.07
N ILE A 59 3.32 13.27 10.04
CA ILE A 59 2.54 13.38 8.82
C ILE A 59 1.16 12.76 9.06
N ALA A 60 0.11 13.55 8.78
CA ALA A 60 -1.29 13.15 8.90
C ALA A 60 -2.02 13.32 7.57
N GLY A 61 -3.20 12.70 7.46
CA GLY A 61 -3.99 12.71 6.24
C GLY A 61 -3.59 11.62 5.26
N GLN A 62 -3.94 11.82 4.00
CA GLN A 62 -3.68 10.83 2.95
C GLN A 62 -2.20 10.79 2.56
N LEU A 63 -1.64 9.60 2.48
CA LEU A 63 -0.30 9.36 1.92
C LEU A 63 -0.44 9.08 0.43
N ASP A 64 -0.32 10.10 -0.43
CA ASP A 64 -0.78 10.01 -1.82
C ASP A 64 -0.10 8.92 -2.65
N GLY A 65 1.25 8.93 -2.71
CA GLY A 65 2.03 7.88 -3.38
C GLY A 65 1.74 6.48 -2.82
N PRO A 66 1.97 6.25 -1.51
CA PRO A 66 1.66 4.97 -0.84
C PRO A 66 0.23 4.47 -1.05
N SER A 67 -0.78 5.35 -0.93
CA SER A 67 -2.18 4.95 -1.09
C SER A 67 -2.49 4.56 -2.53
N SER A 68 -1.95 5.31 -3.50
CA SER A 68 -2.13 5.03 -4.93
C SER A 68 -1.49 3.71 -5.35
N TYR A 69 -0.40 3.31 -4.70
CA TYR A 69 0.31 2.07 -5.02
C TYR A 69 -0.28 0.84 -4.32
N LEU A 70 -0.80 0.99 -3.10
CA LEU A 70 -1.20 -0.15 -2.26
C LEU A 70 -2.71 -0.39 -2.21
N MET A 71 -3.53 0.60 -2.59
CA MET A 71 -4.99 0.54 -2.45
C MET A 71 -5.68 0.55 -3.81
N LYS A 72 -6.82 -0.15 -3.92
CA LYS A 72 -7.64 -0.18 -5.14
C LYS A 72 -8.43 1.12 -5.38
N SER A 73 -8.65 1.91 -4.34
CA SER A 73 -9.47 3.12 -4.39
C SER A 73 -8.78 4.26 -3.63
N PRO A 74 -7.60 4.70 -4.08
CA PRO A 74 -6.97 5.91 -3.56
C PRO A 74 -7.82 7.15 -3.88
N HIS A 75 -7.58 8.23 -3.15
CA HIS A 75 -8.23 9.53 -3.43
C HIS A 75 -7.77 10.09 -4.79
N ASN A 76 -6.46 10.01 -5.08
CA ASN A 76 -5.90 10.33 -6.39
C ASN A 76 -5.45 9.04 -7.07
N GLN A 77 -5.96 8.80 -8.28
CA GLN A 77 -5.59 7.62 -9.08
C GLN A 77 -4.34 7.93 -9.90
N ARG A 78 -3.33 7.06 -9.84
CA ARG A 78 -2.06 7.21 -10.55
C ARG A 78 -1.66 5.90 -11.22
N PRO A 79 -0.90 5.94 -12.34
CA PRO A 79 -0.31 4.73 -12.89
C PRO A 79 0.62 4.04 -11.88
N ASP A 80 0.58 2.71 -11.82
CA ASP A 80 1.33 1.92 -10.81
C ASP A 80 2.82 2.25 -10.75
N ALA A 81 3.46 2.46 -11.91
CA ALA A 81 4.89 2.78 -11.97
C ALA A 81 5.22 4.14 -11.32
N GLU A 82 4.35 5.13 -11.49
CA GLU A 82 4.49 6.45 -10.89
C GLU A 82 4.19 6.39 -9.38
N ALA A 83 3.10 5.71 -9.00
CA ALA A 83 2.72 5.52 -7.60
C ALA A 83 3.79 4.77 -6.80
N ARG A 84 4.44 3.78 -7.43
CA ARG A 84 5.59 3.07 -6.86
C ARG A 84 6.75 4.02 -6.61
N GLN A 85 7.15 4.80 -7.60
CA GLN A 85 8.27 5.74 -7.45
C GLN A 85 8.00 6.74 -6.32
N GLN A 86 6.79 7.31 -6.27
CA GLN A 86 6.39 8.24 -5.21
C GLN A 86 6.35 7.58 -3.82
N THR A 87 6.06 6.29 -3.76
CA THR A 87 6.16 5.52 -2.50
C THR A 87 7.61 5.39 -2.05
N GLU A 88 8.53 5.10 -2.96
CA GLU A 88 9.97 5.05 -2.67
C GLU A 88 10.52 6.42 -2.25
N ASP A 89 10.12 7.49 -2.95
CA ASP A 89 10.50 8.87 -2.62
C ASP A 89 10.01 9.24 -1.21
N PHE A 90 8.76 8.92 -0.88
CA PHE A 90 8.20 9.09 0.46
C PHE A 90 9.01 8.35 1.53
N ILE A 91 9.47 7.12 1.25
CA ILE A 91 10.31 6.36 2.18
C ILE A 91 11.68 7.05 2.38
N LEU A 92 12.31 7.51 1.30
CA LEU A 92 13.64 8.13 1.32
C LEU A 92 13.66 9.49 2.01
N GLU A 93 12.59 10.26 1.87
CA GLU A 93 12.40 11.56 2.53
C GLU A 93 12.22 11.41 4.04
N ASN A 94 11.51 10.36 4.47
CA ASN A 94 11.08 10.17 5.87
C ASN A 94 11.91 9.13 6.64
N ALA A 95 12.97 8.60 6.03
CA ALA A 95 13.85 7.60 6.63
C ALA A 95 14.50 8.10 7.94
N ARG A 96 14.77 7.15 8.86
CA ARG A 96 15.44 7.43 10.15
C ARG A 96 16.81 8.09 9.92
N GLY A 97 17.17 9.04 10.78
CA GLY A 97 18.41 9.83 10.69
C GLY A 97 18.26 11.17 9.94
N LYS A 98 17.07 11.48 9.42
CA LYS A 98 16.73 12.79 8.82
C LYS A 98 15.69 13.59 9.63
N ASN A 99 15.25 13.10 10.78
CA ASN A 99 14.06 13.59 11.48
C ASN A 99 14.40 14.45 12.71
N PRO A 100 13.84 15.67 12.88
CA PRO A 100 14.06 16.57 14.02
C PRO A 100 13.66 16.02 15.41
N LEU A 101 12.94 14.91 15.49
CA LEU A 101 12.42 14.34 16.74
C LEU A 101 13.48 13.69 17.64
N GLU A 102 14.74 13.59 17.22
CA GLU A 102 15.86 13.39 18.16
C GLU A 102 16.05 14.57 19.14
N GLN A 103 15.40 15.71 18.91
CA GLN A 103 15.44 16.87 19.82
C GLN A 103 14.31 16.91 20.86
N THR A 104 13.34 15.99 20.81
CA THR A 104 12.29 15.94 21.83
C THR A 104 12.68 14.95 22.93
N LYS A 105 13.01 15.49 24.12
CA LYS A 105 13.26 14.70 25.33
C LYS A 105 12.13 13.68 25.56
N PRO A 106 12.44 12.47 26.03
CA PRO A 106 11.42 11.50 26.42
C PRO A 106 10.48 12.10 27.47
N ILE A 107 9.19 11.73 27.40
CA ILE A 107 8.10 12.28 28.26
C ILE A 107 8.42 12.16 29.76
N SER A 108 9.22 11.17 30.16
CA SER A 108 9.70 11.02 31.54
C SER A 108 10.58 12.18 32.02
N GLU A 109 11.43 12.74 31.15
CA GLU A 109 12.35 13.83 31.52
C GLU A 109 11.64 15.19 31.55
N ALA A 110 10.58 15.38 30.75
CA ALA A 110 9.78 16.62 30.76
C ALA A 110 8.90 16.77 32.02
N ALA A 111 8.54 15.66 32.66
CA ALA A 111 7.74 15.66 33.88
C ALA A 111 8.56 15.99 35.14
N GLU A 112 9.85 15.64 35.17
CA GLU A 112 10.75 15.96 36.28
C GLU A 112 11.11 17.46 36.29
N GLU A 113 11.34 18.07 35.12
CA GLU A 113 11.66 19.50 34.99
C GLU A 113 10.52 20.45 35.42
N GLN A 114 9.27 19.98 35.40
CA GLN A 114 8.09 20.74 35.87
C GLN A 114 7.80 20.58 37.36
N ALA A 115 8.43 19.59 38.02
CA ALA A 115 8.28 19.37 39.45
C ALA A 115 9.35 20.10 40.28
N GLU A 116 10.46 20.54 39.67
CA GLU A 116 11.54 21.29 40.31
C GLU A 116 11.46 22.83 40.14
N ALA A 117 10.44 23.35 39.44
CA ALA A 117 10.17 24.78 39.26
C ALA A 117 8.99 25.28 40.11
#